data_AF-W6KNP5-F1
#
_entry.id   AF-W6KNP5-F1
#
_cell.length_a   1.000
_cell.length_b   1.000
_cell.length_c   1.000
_cell.angle_alpha   90.00
_cell.angle_beta   90.00
_cell.angle_gamma   90.00
#
_symmetry.space_group_name_H-M   'P 1'
#
loop_
_entity.id
_entity.type
_entity.pdbx_description
1 polymer ?
#
loop_
_entity_poly.entity_id
_entity_poly.type
_entity_poly.pdbx_seq_one_letter_code
_entity_poly.pdbx_strand_id
1 'polypeptide(L)'
;MRALRQLLATKDFDAWSYSIFWPQMREELPLLDIVNSTVEDIKFAYNAWSLLRLNMFFGMRHPTVLSGLVNTRPSMDITCRGNRIFYEHATVNGSLSSNRIKVALTLPGPKAQPIQLFPWEEVISKSIASIENRGIELVLGMENGMSEAVSSRCNYHVFIPQYGSIGSLSMLSALSIAIHTAHTAYYCLQKSTNDAGLLKNTTIGCTSGSNNLYRVAKTLPQESNTVKSSVEQTRAVLKERRKSYALQIAIIMHNDLGDRNIGAVIRNANVFNCEQMIILNRRRFNKRGAIGTQHVLDLNYYKDINDPALEYILRVYVVWLLYPYYPYLQIYSNLHPNGFNSGPFIQHGNDELKSWQSTKHHLTREHPLIQWFPHLLNSELYLDDENTLLLAIEETKRKGYKGILLAVPEEGTSPHPQLAHISSRTLFITHPNYLNLNVQRGLNAALATSIALERIRFCITHLS
;
A
#
# COMPACT_ATOMS: atom_id res chain seq x y z
N MET A 1 -25.73 -0.86 -28.39
CA MET A 1 -24.81 -0.58 -27.25
C MET A 1 -25.29 -1.06 -25.86
N ARG A 2 -26.50 -1.61 -25.69
CA ARG A 2 -26.94 -2.24 -24.41
C ARG A 2 -26.54 -3.73 -24.29
N ALA A 3 -26.24 -4.41 -25.39
CA ALA A 3 -25.99 -5.86 -25.44
C ALA A 3 -24.60 -6.31 -24.93
N LEU A 4 -23.58 -5.44 -24.90
CA LEU A 4 -22.25 -5.80 -24.40
C LEU A 4 -22.14 -5.82 -22.86
N ARG A 5 -23.18 -5.36 -22.13
CA ARG A 5 -23.20 -5.41 -20.66
C ARG A 5 -23.49 -6.80 -20.09
N GLN A 6 -23.89 -7.76 -20.93
CA GLN A 6 -24.34 -9.09 -20.49
C GLN A 6 -23.28 -10.20 -20.59
N LEU A 7 -22.08 -9.94 -21.12
CA LEU A 7 -21.08 -10.99 -21.41
C LEU A 7 -19.80 -10.95 -20.57
N LEU A 8 -19.63 -9.96 -19.69
CA LEU A 8 -18.61 -10.07 -18.65
C LEU A 8 -19.23 -10.87 -17.51
N ALA A 9 -18.83 -12.14 -17.35
CA ALA A 9 -19.05 -12.82 -16.07
C ALA A 9 -18.64 -11.84 -14.96
N THR A 10 -19.49 -11.64 -13.97
CA THR A 10 -19.19 -10.76 -12.84
C THR A 10 -17.90 -11.25 -12.22
N LYS A 11 -16.79 -10.55 -12.50
CA LYS A 11 -15.48 -10.91 -11.99
C LYS A 11 -15.58 -11.01 -10.48
N ASP A 12 -15.10 -12.12 -9.95
CA ASP A 12 -15.11 -12.31 -8.53
C ASP A 12 -13.79 -11.76 -7.98
N PHE A 13 -13.84 -10.52 -7.49
CA PHE A 13 -12.65 -9.88 -6.94
C PHE A 13 -12.23 -10.47 -5.60
N ASP A 14 -13.09 -11.27 -4.98
CA ASP A 14 -12.74 -12.07 -3.83
C ASP A 14 -12.12 -13.41 -4.25
N ALA A 15 -11.75 -13.59 -5.53
CA ALA A 15 -11.21 -14.86 -6.00
C ALA A 15 -9.94 -15.34 -5.30
N TRP A 16 -9.19 -14.42 -4.70
CA TRP A 16 -8.07 -14.76 -3.84
C TRP A 16 -8.49 -15.63 -2.64
N SER A 17 -9.76 -15.59 -2.22
CA SER A 17 -10.32 -16.35 -1.10
C SER A 17 -10.77 -17.76 -1.46
N TYR A 18 -10.82 -18.14 -2.74
CA TYR A 18 -11.23 -19.50 -3.15
C TYR A 18 -10.23 -20.60 -2.78
N SER A 19 -8.97 -20.23 -2.56
CA SER A 19 -7.90 -21.15 -2.21
C SER A 19 -6.93 -20.41 -1.30
N ILE A 20 -7.31 -20.21 -0.04
CA ILE A 20 -6.42 -19.60 0.96
C ILE A 20 -5.49 -20.69 1.47
N PHE A 21 -4.20 -20.49 1.26
CA PHE A 21 -3.13 -21.24 1.91
C PHE A 21 -2.42 -20.27 2.85
N TRP A 22 -2.63 -20.42 4.16
CA TRP A 22 -2.03 -19.56 5.19
C TRP A 22 -1.44 -20.40 6.34
N PRO A 23 -0.31 -21.07 6.09
CA PRO A 23 0.35 -21.94 7.06
C PRO A 23 0.82 -21.11 8.24
N GLN A 24 0.40 -21.45 9.46
CA GLN A 24 0.82 -20.75 10.67
C GLN A 24 2.16 -21.29 11.21
N MET A 25 3.13 -21.50 10.31
CA MET A 25 4.44 -22.09 10.58
C MET A 25 5.55 -21.05 10.36
N ARG A 26 6.50 -20.96 11.30
CA ARG A 26 7.52 -19.89 11.32
C ARG A 26 8.46 -19.92 10.12
N GLU A 27 8.81 -21.12 9.66
CA GLU A 27 9.67 -21.34 8.48
C GLU A 27 9.05 -20.75 7.20
N GLU A 28 7.73 -20.59 7.18
CA GLU A 28 6.99 -20.14 6.02
C GLU A 28 6.57 -18.67 6.12
N LEU A 29 6.59 -18.04 7.28
CA LEU A 29 5.98 -16.74 7.47
C LEU A 29 6.98 -15.74 8.06
N PRO A 30 7.51 -14.79 7.27
CA PRO A 30 8.67 -14.01 7.70
C PRO A 30 8.45 -13.08 8.90
N LEU A 31 7.22 -12.60 9.10
CA LEU A 31 6.86 -11.79 10.27
C LEU A 31 6.12 -12.59 11.35
N LEU A 32 6.00 -13.91 11.22
CA LEU A 32 5.28 -14.71 12.20
C LEU A 32 5.94 -14.60 13.57
N ASP A 33 5.11 -14.30 14.55
CA ASP A 33 5.48 -13.97 15.92
C ASP A 33 6.30 -12.69 16.12
N ILE A 34 6.75 -12.02 15.05
CA ILE A 34 7.46 -10.74 15.12
C ILE A 34 6.49 -9.58 15.18
N VAL A 35 5.55 -9.52 14.22
CA VAL A 35 4.55 -8.44 14.11
C VAL A 35 3.17 -9.05 14.11
N ASN A 36 2.33 -8.59 15.03
CA ASN A 36 0.90 -8.90 15.04
C ASN A 36 0.09 -7.65 14.70
N SER A 37 -1.08 -7.83 14.09
CA SER A 37 -2.05 -6.76 13.91
C SER A 37 -3.31 -7.02 14.74
N THR A 38 -3.74 -5.99 15.45
CA THR A 38 -4.95 -6.00 16.26
C THR A 38 -5.80 -4.78 15.89
N VAL A 39 -7.05 -5.03 15.52
CA VAL A 39 -8.03 -3.98 15.24
C VAL A 39 -9.08 -3.97 16.34
N GLU A 40 -9.46 -2.78 16.79
CA GLU A 40 -10.49 -2.62 17.82
C GLU A 40 -11.85 -3.12 17.33
N ASP A 41 -12.24 -2.70 16.12
CA ASP A 41 -13.50 -3.10 15.48
C ASP A 41 -13.41 -3.00 13.96
N ILE A 42 -14.20 -3.80 13.25
CA ILE A 42 -14.22 -3.83 11.79
C ILE A 42 -15.62 -4.16 11.24
N LYS A 43 -16.32 -3.14 10.73
CA LYS A 43 -17.75 -3.25 10.37
C LYS A 43 -18.06 -3.66 8.93
N PHE A 44 -17.05 -3.65 8.05
CA PHE A 44 -17.23 -3.81 6.61
C PHE A 44 -16.44 -5.01 6.07
N ALA A 45 -17.09 -5.82 5.22
CA ALA A 45 -16.49 -7.02 4.62
C ALA A 45 -15.24 -6.70 3.83
N TYR A 46 -15.30 -5.65 3.01
CA TYR A 46 -14.15 -5.18 2.26
C TYR A 46 -12.93 -4.85 3.16
N ASN A 47 -13.15 -4.21 4.32
CA ASN A 47 -12.05 -3.93 5.26
C ASN A 47 -11.54 -5.25 5.84
N ALA A 48 -12.43 -6.14 6.28
CA ALA A 48 -12.06 -7.44 6.83
C ALA A 48 -11.19 -8.26 5.86
N TRP A 49 -11.58 -8.31 4.58
CA TRP A 49 -10.79 -8.93 3.52
C TRP A 49 -9.42 -8.28 3.30
N SER A 50 -9.40 -6.94 3.28
CA SER A 50 -8.16 -6.18 3.15
C SER A 50 -7.20 -6.43 4.32
N LEU A 51 -7.74 -6.63 5.53
CA LEU A 51 -6.94 -6.98 6.71
C LEU A 51 -6.31 -8.38 6.58
N LEU A 52 -7.06 -9.39 6.14
CA LEU A 52 -6.49 -10.73 5.91
C LEU A 52 -5.40 -10.69 4.84
N ARG A 53 -5.67 -10.03 3.70
CA ARG A 53 -4.70 -9.89 2.61
C ARG A 53 -3.42 -9.21 3.06
N LEU A 54 -3.54 -8.17 3.89
CA LEU A 54 -2.38 -7.45 4.42
C LEU A 54 -1.50 -8.33 5.31
N ASN A 55 -2.12 -9.08 6.24
CA ASN A 55 -1.39 -10.00 7.12
C ASN A 55 -0.78 -11.16 6.33
N MET A 56 -1.50 -11.73 5.35
CA MET A 56 -0.98 -12.78 4.48
C MET A 56 0.21 -12.30 3.63
N PHE A 57 0.11 -11.09 3.04
CA PHE A 57 1.15 -10.54 2.18
C PHE A 57 2.50 -10.45 2.90
N PHE A 58 2.50 -9.94 4.13
CA PHE A 58 3.69 -9.80 4.96
C PHE A 58 4.01 -11.05 5.81
N GLY A 59 3.27 -12.14 5.64
CA GLY A 59 3.47 -13.39 6.37
C GLY A 59 3.36 -13.23 7.89
N MET A 60 2.27 -12.64 8.35
CA MET A 60 1.93 -12.46 9.77
C MET A 60 0.98 -13.56 10.25
N ARG A 61 0.71 -13.58 11.56
CA ARG A 61 -0.36 -14.40 12.16
C ARG A 61 -1.75 -13.88 11.71
N HIS A 62 -2.77 -14.72 11.86
CA HIS A 62 -4.17 -14.30 11.84
C HIS A 62 -4.38 -13.03 12.70
N PRO A 63 -5.03 -11.98 12.17
CA PRO A 63 -5.28 -10.75 12.90
C PRO A 63 -6.22 -10.97 14.08
N THR A 64 -6.11 -10.11 15.09
CA THR A 64 -7.02 -10.09 16.23
C THR A 64 -8.04 -8.94 16.08
N VAL A 65 -9.30 -9.22 16.37
CA VAL A 65 -10.37 -8.23 16.49
C VAL A 65 -10.87 -8.21 17.93
N LEU A 66 -10.78 -7.05 18.58
CA LEU A 66 -11.15 -6.91 20.00
C LEU A 66 -12.66 -6.99 20.20
N SER A 67 -13.44 -6.36 19.32
CA SER A 67 -14.90 -6.41 19.39
C SER A 67 -15.45 -7.79 18.98
N GLY A 68 -16.68 -8.07 19.43
CA GLY A 68 -17.43 -9.25 19.00
C GLY A 68 -18.11 -9.14 17.65
N LEU A 69 -17.80 -8.11 16.86
CA LEU A 69 -18.39 -7.88 15.54
C LEU A 69 -19.93 -7.83 15.56
N VAL A 70 -20.49 -7.29 16.64
CA VAL A 70 -21.91 -6.95 16.74
C VAL A 70 -22.23 -5.71 15.91
N ASN A 71 -23.47 -5.57 15.45
CA ASN A 71 -23.94 -4.43 14.63
C ASN A 71 -23.12 -4.22 13.35
N THR A 72 -22.68 -5.32 12.73
CA THR A 72 -21.99 -5.29 11.45
C THR A 72 -22.99 -5.25 10.29
N ARG A 73 -22.50 -4.95 9.07
CA ARG A 73 -23.36 -5.06 7.88
C ARG A 73 -23.72 -6.52 7.62
N PRO A 74 -24.83 -6.84 6.93
CA PRO A 74 -25.18 -8.22 6.60
C PRO A 74 -24.08 -9.01 5.88
N SER A 75 -23.24 -8.34 5.09
CA SER A 75 -22.08 -8.94 4.42
C SER A 75 -20.97 -9.41 5.37
N MET A 76 -20.94 -8.87 6.59
CA MET A 76 -19.99 -9.21 7.66
C MET A 76 -20.61 -10.12 8.72
N ASP A 77 -21.91 -10.02 8.93
CA ASP A 77 -22.60 -10.70 10.01
C ASP A 77 -22.61 -12.22 9.78
N ILE A 78 -21.96 -12.96 10.69
CA ILE A 78 -21.85 -14.42 10.62
C ILE A 78 -23.21 -15.12 10.72
N THR A 79 -24.18 -14.54 11.42
CA THR A 79 -25.54 -15.07 11.51
C THR A 79 -26.25 -15.02 10.16
N CYS A 80 -25.93 -14.00 9.36
CA CYS A 80 -26.34 -13.86 7.96
C CYS A 80 -25.48 -14.70 7.00
N ARG A 81 -24.64 -15.61 7.52
CA ARG A 81 -23.61 -16.36 6.77
C ARG A 81 -22.56 -15.45 6.09
N GLY A 82 -22.46 -14.20 6.53
CA GLY A 82 -21.48 -13.23 6.06
C GLY A 82 -20.06 -13.61 6.49
N ASN A 83 -19.11 -13.36 5.59
CA ASN A 83 -17.66 -13.38 5.81
C ASN A 83 -17.09 -14.54 6.65
N ARG A 84 -17.52 -15.79 6.43
CA ARG A 84 -17.05 -16.98 7.15
C ARG A 84 -15.52 -17.13 7.17
N ILE A 85 -14.90 -16.94 6.02
CA ILE A 85 -13.44 -17.05 5.86
C ILE A 85 -12.71 -16.06 6.78
N PHE A 86 -13.27 -14.87 7.02
CA PHE A 86 -12.68 -13.96 8.00
C PHE A 86 -12.73 -14.51 9.42
N TYR A 87 -13.83 -15.13 9.83
CA TYR A 87 -13.91 -15.77 11.15
C TYR A 87 -13.00 -17.01 11.27
N GLU A 88 -12.69 -17.69 10.16
CA GLU A 88 -11.72 -18.80 10.13
C GLU A 88 -10.27 -18.30 10.25
N HIS A 89 -9.99 -17.10 9.74
CA HIS A 89 -8.63 -16.53 9.66
C HIS A 89 -8.43 -15.29 10.53
N ALA A 90 -9.30 -15.04 11.51
CA ALA A 90 -9.15 -13.95 12.48
C ALA A 90 -9.61 -14.39 13.87
N THR A 91 -8.94 -13.90 14.90
CA THR A 91 -9.37 -14.09 16.29
C THR A 91 -10.34 -12.98 16.68
N VAL A 92 -11.64 -13.26 16.62
CA VAL A 92 -12.71 -12.33 17.02
C VAL A 92 -13.01 -12.47 18.52
N ASN A 93 -13.41 -11.37 19.20
CA ASN A 93 -13.45 -11.29 20.67
C ASN A 93 -12.10 -11.61 21.32
N GLY A 94 -11.01 -11.24 20.65
CA GLY A 94 -9.68 -11.39 21.21
C GLY A 94 -9.37 -10.34 22.28
N SER A 95 -8.18 -10.44 22.85
CA SER A 95 -7.65 -9.45 23.78
C SER A 95 -6.28 -8.99 23.33
N LEU A 96 -5.93 -7.74 23.66
CA LEU A 96 -4.56 -7.25 23.48
C LEU A 96 -3.58 -8.16 24.19
N SER A 97 -2.44 -8.43 23.56
CA SER A 97 -1.44 -9.33 24.12
C SER A 97 -0.82 -8.76 25.39
N SER A 98 -0.67 -9.61 26.41
CA SER A 98 0.09 -9.29 27.62
C SER A 98 1.60 -9.26 27.38
N ASN A 99 2.07 -10.01 26.38
CA ASN A 99 3.49 -10.36 26.20
C ASN A 99 4.04 -9.78 24.88
N ARG A 100 3.55 -8.61 24.45
CA ARG A 100 4.02 -7.89 23.26
C ARG A 100 4.08 -6.40 23.52
N ILE A 101 5.01 -5.74 22.86
CA ILE A 101 5.08 -4.27 22.84
C ILE A 101 3.98 -3.75 21.92
N LYS A 102 3.04 -2.99 22.48
CA LYS A 102 1.86 -2.47 21.78
C LYS A 102 2.12 -1.07 21.23
N VAL A 103 2.00 -0.91 19.92
CA VAL A 103 2.18 0.37 19.22
C VAL A 103 0.84 0.78 18.61
N ALA A 104 0.24 1.84 19.16
CA ALA A 104 -1.04 2.38 18.74
C ALA A 104 -0.91 3.30 17.52
N LEU A 105 -1.68 3.03 16.48
CA LEU A 105 -1.88 3.94 15.35
C LEU A 105 -2.98 4.94 15.68
N THR A 106 -2.61 6.21 15.74
CA THR A 106 -3.48 7.30 16.20
C THR A 106 -3.41 8.53 15.29
N LEU A 107 -4.29 9.49 15.56
CA LEU A 107 -4.15 10.86 15.04
C LEU A 107 -3.06 11.61 15.82
N PRO A 108 -2.51 12.71 15.28
CA PRO A 108 -1.53 13.53 16.00
C PRO A 108 -2.04 13.96 17.38
N GLY A 109 -1.17 13.90 18.38
CA GLY A 109 -1.50 14.26 19.76
C GLY A 109 -0.26 14.28 20.66
N PRO A 110 -0.37 14.76 21.91
CA PRO A 110 0.78 15.00 22.80
C PRO A 110 1.64 13.76 23.09
N LYS A 111 1.03 12.57 23.09
CA LYS A 111 1.71 11.29 23.35
C LYS A 111 2.18 10.60 22.06
N ALA A 112 1.78 11.10 20.90
CA ALA A 112 2.01 10.46 19.62
C ALA A 112 3.16 11.11 18.85
N GLN A 113 4.02 10.29 18.25
CA GLN A 113 5.12 10.75 17.40
C GLN A 113 4.92 10.33 15.93
N PRO A 114 5.54 11.02 14.95
CA PRO A 114 5.52 10.57 13.57
C PRO A 114 6.07 9.16 13.43
N ILE A 115 5.41 8.34 12.61
CA ILE A 115 5.76 6.93 12.42
C ILE A 115 7.21 6.73 11.91
N GLN A 116 7.74 7.72 11.19
CA GLN A 116 9.09 7.70 10.65
C GLN A 116 10.17 8.03 11.68
N LEU A 117 9.79 8.68 12.79
CA LEU A 117 10.70 8.97 13.90
C LEU A 117 10.67 7.89 14.98
N PHE A 118 9.73 6.96 14.89
CA PHE A 118 9.63 5.86 15.83
C PHE A 118 10.82 4.90 15.67
N PRO A 119 11.51 4.50 16.77
CA PRO A 119 12.71 3.68 16.70
C PRO A 119 12.38 2.20 16.47
N TRP A 120 11.90 1.86 15.27
CA TRP A 120 11.42 0.53 14.91
C TRP A 120 12.46 -0.57 15.17
N GLU A 121 13.71 -0.37 14.74
CA GLU A 121 14.79 -1.36 14.92
C GLU A 121 15.07 -1.66 16.39
N GLU A 122 15.17 -0.64 17.23
CA GLU A 122 15.42 -0.79 18.67
C GLU A 122 14.26 -1.52 19.35
N VAL A 123 13.03 -1.12 19.05
CA VAL A 123 11.82 -1.70 19.65
C VAL A 123 11.64 -3.15 19.22
N ILE A 124 11.84 -3.46 17.94
CA ILE A 124 11.76 -4.82 17.41
C ILE A 124 12.86 -5.69 18.02
N SER A 125 14.12 -5.21 18.03
CA SER A 125 15.25 -5.94 18.61
C SER A 125 15.02 -6.29 20.08
N LYS A 126 14.61 -5.29 20.90
CA LYS A 126 14.24 -5.51 22.31
C LYS A 126 13.09 -6.52 22.47
N SER A 127 12.11 -6.46 21.58
CA SER A 127 10.94 -7.35 21.63
C SER A 127 11.24 -8.79 21.25
N ILE A 128 12.30 -9.05 20.50
CA ILE A 128 12.71 -10.42 20.08
C ILE A 128 13.70 -11.02 21.08
N ALA A 129 14.56 -10.19 21.69
CA ALA A 129 15.55 -10.64 22.67
C ALA A 129 14.96 -10.99 24.05
N SER A 130 13.77 -10.49 24.36
CA SER A 130 13.11 -10.71 25.65
C SER A 130 12.43 -12.08 25.74
N ILE A 131 12.50 -12.72 26.90
CA ILE A 131 11.69 -13.91 27.21
C ILE A 131 10.23 -13.52 27.50
N GLU A 132 10.02 -12.29 28.02
CA GLU A 132 8.72 -11.75 28.41
C GLU A 132 7.94 -11.16 27.24
N ASN A 133 8.65 -10.52 26.28
CA ASN A 133 8.04 -9.98 25.07
C ASN A 133 8.33 -10.90 23.88
N ARG A 134 7.29 -11.18 23.08
CA ARG A 134 7.39 -12.00 21.87
C ARG A 134 7.06 -11.17 20.65
N GLY A 135 7.80 -10.10 20.39
CA GLY A 135 7.54 -9.20 19.25
C GLY A 135 6.64 -8.01 19.56
N ILE A 136 6.18 -7.35 18.49
CA ILE A 136 5.33 -6.16 18.54
C ILE A 136 3.88 -6.49 18.17
N GLU A 137 2.96 -5.66 18.64
CA GLU A 137 1.53 -5.69 18.31
C GLU A 137 1.12 -4.30 17.84
N LEU A 138 0.78 -4.18 16.56
CA LEU A 138 0.25 -2.96 15.97
C LEU A 138 -1.25 -2.88 16.27
N VAL A 139 -1.63 -1.86 17.03
CA VAL A 139 -3.01 -1.68 17.50
C VAL A 139 -3.65 -0.53 16.74
N LEU A 140 -4.84 -0.79 16.20
CA LEU A 140 -5.55 0.15 15.34
C LEU A 140 -6.99 0.32 15.83
N GLY A 141 -7.39 1.57 16.02
CA GLY A 141 -8.76 1.93 16.38
C GLY A 141 -9.75 1.77 15.22
N MET A 142 -11.00 2.14 15.46
CA MET A 142 -12.02 2.20 14.41
C MET A 142 -11.77 3.34 13.42
N GLU A 143 -12.61 3.46 12.38
CA GLU A 143 -12.53 4.58 11.43
C GLU A 143 -12.63 5.98 12.10
N ASN A 144 -13.24 6.05 13.29
CA ASN A 144 -13.37 7.28 14.09
C ASN A 144 -12.28 7.44 15.16
N GLY A 145 -11.28 6.55 15.20
CA GLY A 145 -10.22 6.54 16.19
C GLY A 145 -10.31 5.38 17.19
N MET A 146 -9.33 5.36 18.09
CA MET A 146 -9.14 4.33 19.12
C MET A 146 -9.80 4.76 20.43
N SER A 147 -10.42 3.82 21.17
CA SER A 147 -10.96 4.13 22.50
C SER A 147 -9.85 4.35 23.53
N GLU A 148 -10.16 5.12 24.58
CA GLU A 148 -9.21 5.36 25.68
C GLU A 148 -8.85 4.06 26.43
N ALA A 149 -9.78 3.11 26.51
CA ALA A 149 -9.57 1.82 27.14
C ALA A 149 -8.52 0.97 26.39
N VAL A 150 -8.47 1.07 25.06
CA VAL A 150 -7.45 0.40 24.23
C VAL A 150 -6.16 1.22 24.22
N SER A 151 -6.27 2.53 24.05
CA SER A 151 -5.14 3.46 23.96
C SER A 151 -4.27 3.45 25.22
N SER A 152 -4.87 3.45 26.40
CA SER A 152 -4.17 3.42 27.70
C SER A 152 -3.36 2.15 27.95
N ARG A 153 -3.66 1.07 27.22
CA ARG A 153 -2.95 -0.22 27.29
C ARG A 153 -1.80 -0.33 26.28
N CYS A 154 -1.62 0.68 25.42
CA CYS A 154 -0.55 0.70 24.42
C CYS A 154 0.72 1.33 25.00
N ASN A 155 1.88 0.77 24.65
CA ASN A 155 3.18 1.24 25.13
C ASN A 155 3.63 2.52 24.40
N TYR A 156 3.32 2.60 23.11
CA TYR A 156 3.70 3.70 22.25
C TYR A 156 2.52 4.15 21.38
N HIS A 157 2.52 5.43 21.01
CA HIS A 157 1.55 6.01 20.09
C HIS A 157 2.30 6.63 18.91
N VAL A 158 1.88 6.26 17.71
CA VAL A 158 2.45 6.80 16.47
C VAL A 158 1.33 7.32 15.57
N PHE A 159 1.66 8.30 14.73
CA PHE A 159 0.76 8.81 13.71
C PHE A 159 1.48 8.90 12.36
N ILE A 160 0.71 8.82 11.27
CA ILE A 160 1.25 8.99 9.93
C ILE A 160 1.08 10.47 9.54
N PRO A 161 2.17 11.20 9.24
CA PRO A 161 2.10 12.56 8.73
C PRO A 161 1.20 12.66 7.50
N GLN A 162 0.24 13.59 7.54
CA GLN A 162 -0.71 13.83 6.45
C GLN A 162 -0.56 15.26 5.93
N TYR A 163 -0.36 15.38 4.62
CA TYR A 163 -0.06 16.63 3.92
C TYR A 163 -1.30 17.25 3.27
N GLY A 164 -2.38 16.47 3.20
CA GLY A 164 -3.67 16.81 2.62
C GLY A 164 -4.56 17.72 3.46
N SER A 165 -5.86 17.68 3.15
CA SER A 165 -6.88 18.55 3.73
C SER A 165 -7.97 17.76 4.47
N ILE A 166 -8.85 17.11 3.71
CA ILE A 166 -10.04 16.40 4.19
C ILE A 166 -9.89 14.90 4.04
N GLY A 167 -10.51 14.13 4.93
CA GLY A 167 -10.47 12.68 4.91
C GLY A 167 -9.08 12.13 5.29
N SER A 168 -8.94 11.75 6.55
CA SER A 168 -7.76 11.02 7.05
C SER A 168 -7.49 9.76 6.23
N LEU A 169 -6.35 9.08 6.35
CA LEU A 169 -6.19 7.75 5.74
C LEU A 169 -7.32 6.79 6.13
N SER A 170 -7.62 5.84 5.25
CA SER A 170 -8.44 4.70 5.68
C SER A 170 -7.71 3.95 6.79
N MET A 171 -8.47 3.35 7.70
CA MET A 171 -7.94 2.57 8.82
C MET A 171 -6.87 1.56 8.34
N LEU A 172 -7.16 0.79 7.29
CA LEU A 172 -6.24 -0.23 6.79
C LEU A 172 -5.09 0.32 5.96
N SER A 173 -5.26 1.46 5.29
CA SER A 173 -4.14 2.18 4.66
C SER A 173 -3.12 2.64 5.70
N ALA A 174 -3.58 3.09 6.87
CA ALA A 174 -2.69 3.41 7.97
C ALA A 174 -1.96 2.18 8.50
N LEU A 175 -2.68 1.07 8.69
CA LEU A 175 -2.08 -0.20 9.12
C LEU A 175 -1.06 -0.74 8.11
N SER A 176 -1.33 -0.62 6.80
CA SER A 176 -0.39 -1.12 5.78
C SER A 176 0.92 -0.37 5.77
N ILE A 177 0.90 0.95 6.00
CA ILE A 177 2.12 1.75 6.18
C ILE A 177 2.89 1.27 7.41
N ALA A 178 2.21 1.08 8.55
CA ALA A 178 2.85 0.65 9.78
C ALA A 178 3.47 -0.75 9.69
N ILE A 179 2.74 -1.71 9.11
CA ILE A 179 3.27 -3.07 8.88
C ILE A 179 4.45 -3.02 7.93
N HIS A 180 4.38 -2.24 6.84
CA HIS A 180 5.50 -2.08 5.91
C HIS A 180 6.74 -1.49 6.60
N THR A 181 6.56 -0.46 7.43
CA THR A 181 7.68 0.16 8.16
C THR A 181 8.30 -0.82 9.17
N ALA A 182 7.48 -1.57 9.91
CA ALA A 182 7.95 -2.61 10.83
C ALA A 182 8.67 -3.75 10.09
N HIS A 183 8.13 -4.17 8.95
CA HIS A 183 8.72 -5.15 8.06
C HIS A 183 10.13 -4.71 7.61
N THR A 184 10.25 -3.50 7.06
CA THR A 184 11.53 -2.94 6.62
C THR A 184 12.55 -2.93 7.74
N ALA A 185 12.19 -2.45 8.93
CA ALA A 185 13.08 -2.42 10.08
C ALA A 185 13.55 -3.82 10.52
N TYR A 186 12.64 -4.81 10.55
CA TYR A 186 13.01 -6.19 10.88
C TYR A 186 14.02 -6.77 9.88
N TYR A 187 13.86 -6.52 8.59
CA TYR A 187 14.80 -7.00 7.58
C TYR A 187 16.15 -6.30 7.62
N CYS A 188 16.19 -5.00 7.93
CA CYS A 188 17.45 -4.28 8.15
C CYS A 188 18.24 -4.88 9.31
N LEU A 189 17.57 -5.23 10.42
CA LEU A 189 18.19 -5.94 11.55
C LEU A 189 18.81 -7.28 11.10
N GLN A 190 18.08 -8.10 10.35
CA GLN A 190 18.56 -9.42 9.88
C GLN A 190 19.78 -9.31 8.96
N LYS A 191 19.85 -8.28 8.09
CA LYS A 191 21.03 -8.03 7.26
C LYS A 191 22.25 -7.69 8.11
N SER A 192 22.09 -6.77 9.06
CA SER A 192 23.20 -6.32 9.93
C SER A 192 23.81 -7.45 10.75
N THR A 193 23.03 -8.46 11.15
CA THR A 193 23.52 -9.63 11.89
C THR A 193 24.25 -10.63 11.00
N ASN A 194 23.87 -10.77 9.73
CA ASN A 194 24.49 -11.71 8.79
C ASN A 194 25.80 -11.17 8.18
N ASP A 195 25.91 -9.85 7.98
CA ASP A 195 27.13 -9.21 7.45
C ASP A 195 28.27 -9.10 8.48
N ALA A 196 28.01 -9.39 9.76
CA ALA A 196 29.05 -9.44 10.80
C ALA A 196 30.07 -10.60 10.61
N GLY A 197 29.79 -11.55 9.69
CA GLY A 197 30.66 -12.70 9.38
C GLY A 197 31.45 -12.62 8.07
N LEU A 198 31.22 -11.62 7.20
CA LEU A 198 31.91 -11.51 5.91
C LEU A 198 32.37 -10.06 5.65
N LEU A 199 33.69 -9.87 5.62
CA LEU A 199 34.31 -8.57 5.33
C LEU A 199 33.91 -8.05 3.94
N LYS A 200 33.24 -6.89 3.95
CA LYS A 200 33.30 -5.76 3.01
C LYS A 200 33.63 -6.11 1.56
N ASN A 201 32.59 -6.21 0.72
CA ASN A 201 32.53 -5.59 -0.61
C ASN A 201 31.15 -5.84 -1.25
N THR A 202 30.14 -5.04 -0.89
CA THR A 202 29.11 -4.48 -1.79
C THR A 202 28.08 -3.70 -0.96
N THR A 203 27.89 -2.42 -1.32
CA THR A 203 26.82 -1.50 -0.85
C THR A 203 26.77 -1.21 0.66
N ILE A 204 27.22 0.00 0.99
CA ILE A 204 27.41 0.53 2.34
C ILE A 204 26.05 0.86 2.98
N GLY A 205 25.73 0.15 4.07
CA GLY A 205 25.17 0.66 5.31
C GLY A 205 23.73 1.20 5.31
N CYS A 206 22.82 0.44 5.92
CA CYS A 206 21.77 1.04 6.75
C CYS A 206 22.48 1.72 7.93
N THR A 207 22.63 3.04 7.88
CA THR A 207 23.15 3.80 9.03
C THR A 207 22.00 4.14 9.98
N SER A 208 21.83 3.30 10.99
CA SER A 208 21.31 3.72 12.29
C SER A 208 22.37 4.65 12.92
N GLY A 209 22.00 5.92 13.18
CA GLY A 209 22.84 6.88 13.90
C GLY A 209 23.58 7.90 13.03
N SER A 210 22.87 8.90 12.51
CA SER A 210 23.47 10.22 12.31
C SER A 210 22.82 11.22 13.26
N ASN A 211 23.66 11.86 14.07
CA ASN A 211 23.26 12.97 14.94
C ASN A 211 22.64 14.08 14.08
N ASN A 212 21.41 14.48 14.44
CA ASN A 212 20.75 15.74 14.05
C ASN A 212 20.70 16.06 12.55
N LEU A 213 19.67 15.58 11.84
CA LEU A 213 19.15 16.25 10.62
C LEU A 213 17.63 16.09 10.41
N TYR A 214 16.85 15.75 11.45
CA TYR A 214 15.38 15.77 11.37
C TYR A 214 14.85 17.22 11.38
N ARG A 215 14.89 17.91 10.24
CA ARG A 215 14.15 19.16 10.08
C ARG A 215 12.66 18.81 9.97
N VAL A 216 11.97 18.88 11.10
CA VAL A 216 10.51 19.03 11.11
C VAL A 216 10.20 20.27 10.25
N ALA A 217 9.53 20.08 9.12
CA ALA A 217 9.03 21.20 8.33
C ALA A 217 8.24 22.14 9.26
N LYS A 218 8.46 23.45 9.16
CA LYS A 218 7.91 24.50 10.05
C LYS A 218 6.37 24.51 10.16
N THR A 219 5.66 23.72 9.37
CA THR A 219 4.19 23.60 9.38
C THR A 219 3.80 22.16 9.67
N LEU A 220 3.14 21.96 10.81
CA LEU A 220 2.61 20.67 11.24
C LEU A 220 1.65 20.07 10.18
N PRO A 221 1.70 18.75 9.96
CA PRO A 221 0.69 18.03 9.17
C PRO A 221 -0.64 18.04 9.94
N GLN A 222 -1.72 18.49 9.29
CA GLN A 222 -3.06 18.78 9.85
C GLN A 222 -3.13 19.97 10.84
N GLU A 223 -3.22 21.18 10.29
CA GLU A 223 -3.96 22.24 10.98
C GLU A 223 -5.45 21.88 10.98
N SER A 224 -5.99 21.63 12.17
CA SER A 224 -7.41 21.36 12.46
C SER A 224 -8.36 22.50 12.08
N ASN A 225 -7.85 23.63 11.56
CA ASN A 225 -8.62 24.81 11.20
C ASN A 225 -9.30 24.75 9.82
N THR A 226 -9.20 23.63 9.09
CA THR A 226 -9.74 23.49 7.72
C THR A 226 -11.21 23.03 7.67
N VAL A 227 -11.91 22.97 8.81
CA VAL A 227 -13.30 22.45 8.87
C VAL A 227 -14.34 23.48 8.40
N LYS A 228 -13.94 24.73 8.10
CA LYS A 228 -14.84 25.80 7.60
C LYS A 228 -14.37 26.50 6.31
N SER A 229 -13.43 25.94 5.55
CA SER A 229 -12.97 26.53 4.29
C SER A 229 -13.74 25.99 3.08
N SER A 230 -13.95 26.83 2.06
CA SER A 230 -14.54 26.37 0.78
C SER A 230 -13.63 25.35 0.08
N VAL A 231 -14.18 24.60 -0.88
CA VAL A 231 -13.40 23.65 -1.69
C VAL A 231 -12.27 24.38 -2.43
N GLU A 232 -12.54 25.56 -2.97
CA GLU A 232 -11.58 26.40 -3.70
C GLU A 232 -10.45 26.89 -2.79
N GLN A 233 -10.78 27.35 -1.58
CA GLN A 233 -9.78 27.75 -0.59
C GLN A 233 -8.89 26.58 -0.20
N THR A 234 -9.49 25.41 0.02
CA THR A 234 -8.76 24.18 0.32
C THR A 234 -7.81 23.81 -0.83
N ARG A 235 -8.28 23.87 -2.08
CA ARG A 235 -7.45 23.64 -3.28
C ARG A 235 -6.29 24.63 -3.38
N ALA A 236 -6.51 25.90 -3.06
CA ALA A 236 -5.48 26.93 -3.08
C ALA A 236 -4.39 26.67 -2.02
N VAL A 237 -4.77 26.34 -0.78
CA VAL A 237 -3.82 26.00 0.30
C VAL A 237 -2.99 24.77 -0.07
N LEU A 238 -3.62 23.71 -0.59
CA LEU A 238 -2.90 22.51 -1.02
C LEU A 238 -1.94 22.78 -2.17
N LYS A 239 -2.35 23.62 -3.14
CA LYS A 239 -1.49 24.06 -4.26
C LYS A 239 -0.29 24.85 -3.76
N GLU A 240 -0.47 25.73 -2.78
CA GLU A 240 0.63 26.49 -2.18
C GLU A 240 1.60 25.57 -1.44
N ARG A 241 1.09 24.65 -0.62
CA ARG A 241 1.91 23.64 0.07
C ARG A 241 2.75 22.82 -0.92
N ARG A 242 2.17 22.44 -2.06
CA ARG A 242 2.88 21.67 -3.11
C ARG A 242 4.11 22.38 -3.66
N LYS A 243 4.16 23.72 -3.65
CA LYS A 243 5.33 24.48 -4.11
C LYS A 243 6.57 24.26 -3.24
N SER A 244 6.40 23.83 -1.99
CA SER A 244 7.51 23.52 -1.10
C SER A 244 8.20 22.18 -1.40
N TYR A 245 7.56 21.31 -2.19
CA TYR A 245 8.13 20.00 -2.52
C TYR A 245 9.10 20.08 -3.69
N ALA A 246 10.26 19.44 -3.55
CA ALA A 246 11.24 19.35 -4.64
C ALA A 246 10.70 18.62 -5.88
N LEU A 247 9.76 17.69 -5.69
CA LEU A 247 9.08 16.96 -6.75
C LEU A 247 7.59 16.78 -6.42
N GLN A 248 6.76 16.79 -7.46
CA GLN A 248 5.34 16.49 -7.35
C GLN A 248 5.08 14.98 -7.44
N ILE A 249 3.92 14.55 -6.96
CA ILE A 249 3.43 13.17 -7.14
C ILE A 249 2.08 13.25 -7.83
N ALA A 250 1.87 12.44 -8.84
CA ALA A 250 0.59 12.23 -9.51
C ALA A 250 0.30 10.73 -9.61
N ILE A 251 -0.95 10.35 -9.87
CA ILE A 251 -1.36 8.95 -10.02
C ILE A 251 -2.03 8.76 -11.37
N ILE A 252 -1.79 7.62 -12.03
CA ILE A 252 -2.52 7.18 -13.22
C ILE A 252 -3.03 5.75 -13.05
N MET A 253 -4.30 5.51 -13.39
CA MET A 253 -4.96 4.20 -13.28
C MET A 253 -5.86 3.92 -14.46
N HIS A 254 -5.93 2.65 -14.87
CA HIS A 254 -7.00 2.15 -15.74
C HIS A 254 -8.26 1.86 -14.92
N ASN A 255 -9.42 2.05 -15.56
CA ASN A 255 -10.71 1.62 -15.04
C ASN A 255 -11.38 0.73 -16.09
N ASP A 256 -10.80 -0.44 -16.35
CA ASP A 256 -11.26 -1.40 -17.36
C ASP A 256 -12.06 -2.53 -16.70
N LEU A 257 -11.46 -3.18 -15.71
CA LEU A 257 -12.03 -4.35 -15.05
C LEU A 257 -13.08 -3.93 -14.01
N GLY A 258 -12.76 -2.96 -13.15
CA GLY A 258 -13.66 -2.53 -12.09
C GLY A 258 -13.25 -1.22 -11.41
N ASP A 259 -14.22 -0.56 -10.78
CA ASP A 259 -14.00 0.72 -10.10
C ASP A 259 -13.66 0.58 -8.61
N ARG A 260 -13.31 -0.65 -8.17
CA ARG A 260 -12.90 -0.95 -6.81
C ARG A 260 -11.64 -0.15 -6.46
N ASN A 261 -11.58 0.32 -5.23
CA ASN A 261 -10.46 1.07 -4.64
C ASN A 261 -10.13 2.43 -5.27
N ILE A 262 -10.66 2.81 -6.44
CA ILE A 262 -10.38 4.13 -7.04
C ILE A 262 -10.67 5.26 -6.03
N GLY A 263 -11.81 5.20 -5.34
CA GLY A 263 -12.13 6.17 -4.29
C GLY A 263 -11.12 6.17 -3.12
N ALA A 264 -10.64 5.00 -2.70
CA ALA A 264 -9.64 4.90 -1.64
C ALA A 264 -8.24 5.38 -2.09
N VAL A 265 -7.87 5.16 -3.35
CA VAL A 265 -6.65 5.71 -3.95
C VAL A 265 -6.75 7.24 -4.04
N ILE A 266 -7.89 7.81 -4.45
CA ILE A 266 -8.13 9.27 -4.40
C ILE A 266 -7.93 9.81 -2.98
N ARG A 267 -8.45 9.09 -1.97
CA ARG A 267 -8.29 9.45 -0.55
C ARG A 267 -6.81 9.46 -0.14
N ASN A 268 -6.06 8.41 -0.48
CA ASN A 268 -4.62 8.35 -0.21
C ASN A 268 -3.86 9.46 -0.94
N ALA A 269 -4.19 9.72 -2.20
CA ALA A 269 -3.59 10.77 -3.01
C ALA A 269 -3.78 12.15 -2.36
N ASN A 270 -4.99 12.43 -1.86
CA ASN A 270 -5.26 13.65 -1.12
C ASN A 270 -4.46 13.72 0.18
N VAL A 271 -4.40 12.65 0.97
CA VAL A 271 -3.60 12.60 2.22
C VAL A 271 -2.15 12.97 1.97
N PHE A 272 -1.52 12.46 0.91
CA PHE A 272 -0.12 12.74 0.58
C PHE A 272 0.06 13.96 -0.33
N ASN A 273 -1.00 14.76 -0.49
CA ASN A 273 -1.06 15.98 -1.28
C ASN A 273 -0.49 15.80 -2.71
N CYS A 274 -0.95 14.75 -3.39
CA CYS A 274 -0.67 14.54 -4.80
C CYS A 274 -1.25 15.69 -5.63
N GLU A 275 -0.61 16.02 -6.74
CA GLU A 275 -1.06 17.10 -7.63
C GLU A 275 -2.38 16.75 -8.30
N GLN A 276 -2.47 15.53 -8.84
CA GLN A 276 -3.61 15.08 -9.64
C GLN A 276 -3.71 13.55 -9.67
N MET A 277 -4.89 13.06 -10.02
CA MET A 277 -5.13 11.67 -10.38
C MET A 277 -5.78 11.58 -11.76
N ILE A 278 -5.22 10.70 -12.58
CA ILE A 278 -5.58 10.46 -13.98
C ILE A 278 -6.28 9.11 -14.06
N ILE A 279 -7.51 9.09 -14.56
CA ILE A 279 -8.30 7.87 -14.72
C ILE A 279 -8.51 7.63 -16.22
N LEU A 280 -8.02 6.49 -16.70
CA LEU A 280 -8.15 6.06 -18.09
C LEU A 280 -9.43 5.24 -18.31
N ASN A 281 -9.89 5.22 -19.56
CA ASN A 281 -11.09 4.53 -20.03
C ASN A 281 -12.41 5.04 -19.40
N ARG A 282 -12.88 4.43 -18.30
CA ARG A 282 -14.20 4.74 -17.73
C ARG A 282 -14.13 5.86 -16.69
N ARG A 283 -14.92 6.91 -16.91
CA ARG A 283 -15.04 8.04 -15.97
C ARG A 283 -15.81 7.74 -14.70
N ARG A 284 -16.76 6.80 -14.76
CA ARG A 284 -17.63 6.47 -13.62
C ARG A 284 -16.89 5.52 -12.69
N PHE A 285 -16.86 5.87 -11.40
CA PHE A 285 -16.34 5.01 -10.34
C PHE A 285 -17.14 5.18 -9.04
N ASN A 286 -16.94 4.26 -8.11
CA ASN A 286 -17.53 4.30 -6.77
C ASN A 286 -16.82 5.33 -5.88
N LYS A 287 -17.51 6.45 -5.61
CA LYS A 287 -16.99 7.58 -4.83
C LYS A 287 -17.01 7.36 -3.31
N ARG A 288 -17.63 6.30 -2.78
CA ARG A 288 -17.82 6.11 -1.33
C ARG A 288 -16.48 6.10 -0.57
N GLY A 289 -15.47 5.44 -1.12
CA GLY A 289 -14.14 5.36 -0.51
C GLY A 289 -13.36 6.69 -0.49
N ALA A 290 -13.78 7.68 -1.28
CA ALA A 290 -13.10 8.97 -1.37
C ALA A 290 -13.50 9.94 -0.24
N ILE A 291 -14.65 9.76 0.41
CA ILE A 291 -15.11 10.60 1.53
C ILE A 291 -14.98 12.11 1.22
N GLY A 292 -15.42 12.51 0.03
CA GLY A 292 -15.42 13.91 -0.40
C GLY A 292 -14.09 14.41 -0.99
N THR A 293 -12.99 13.66 -0.85
CA THR A 293 -11.66 14.06 -1.40
C THR A 293 -11.69 14.24 -2.92
N GLN A 294 -12.61 13.59 -3.62
CA GLN A 294 -12.81 13.76 -5.07
C GLN A 294 -13.19 15.19 -5.50
N HIS A 295 -13.64 16.05 -4.58
CA HIS A 295 -13.96 17.44 -4.86
C HIS A 295 -12.72 18.36 -4.76
N VAL A 296 -11.73 17.94 -3.98
CA VAL A 296 -10.54 18.74 -3.67
C VAL A 296 -9.33 18.29 -4.50
N LEU A 297 -9.18 16.99 -4.75
CA LEU A 297 -8.14 16.47 -5.64
C LEU A 297 -8.48 16.80 -7.10
N ASP A 298 -7.47 17.11 -7.90
CA ASP A 298 -7.65 17.31 -9.33
C ASP A 298 -7.79 15.97 -10.06
N LEU A 299 -8.94 15.73 -10.69
CA LEU A 299 -9.27 14.47 -11.35
C LEU A 299 -9.39 14.68 -12.86
N ASN A 300 -8.46 14.08 -13.61
CA ASN A 300 -8.41 14.15 -15.06
C ASN A 300 -8.82 12.81 -15.66
N TYR A 301 -9.59 12.85 -16.75
CA TYR A 301 -10.10 11.65 -17.41
C TYR A 301 -9.75 11.64 -18.87
N TYR A 302 -9.08 10.58 -19.29
CA TYR A 302 -8.71 10.38 -20.69
C TYR A 302 -9.17 9.01 -21.16
N LYS A 303 -9.31 8.85 -22.47
CA LYS A 303 -9.72 7.56 -23.03
C LYS A 303 -8.59 6.53 -22.90
N ASP A 304 -7.39 6.94 -23.24
CA ASP A 304 -6.17 6.14 -23.24
C ASP A 304 -4.93 7.06 -23.17
N ILE A 305 -3.74 6.47 -23.22
CA ILE A 305 -2.46 7.19 -23.11
C ILE A 305 -2.13 8.10 -24.29
N ASN A 306 -2.83 8.00 -25.43
CA ASN A 306 -2.56 8.79 -26.63
C ASN A 306 -3.32 10.12 -26.67
N ASP A 307 -4.01 10.49 -25.59
CA ASP A 307 -4.68 11.78 -25.50
C ASP A 307 -3.64 12.92 -25.53
N PRO A 308 -3.76 13.91 -26.42
CA PRO A 308 -2.78 15.00 -26.54
C PRO A 308 -2.57 15.79 -25.24
N ALA A 309 -3.60 15.92 -24.40
CA ALA A 309 -3.46 16.62 -23.13
C ALA A 309 -2.69 15.78 -22.09
N LEU A 310 -2.80 14.45 -22.17
CA LEU A 310 -2.04 13.54 -21.32
C LEU A 310 -0.57 13.44 -21.76
N GLU A 311 -0.30 13.56 -23.06
CA GLU A 311 1.07 13.52 -23.61
C GLU A 311 1.99 14.55 -22.93
N TYR A 312 1.52 15.78 -22.70
CA TYR A 312 2.29 16.78 -21.97
C TYR A 312 2.65 16.32 -20.54
N ILE A 313 1.69 15.74 -19.82
CA ILE A 313 1.92 15.22 -18.46
C ILE A 313 2.96 14.11 -18.49
N LEU A 314 2.85 13.18 -19.44
CA LEU A 314 3.79 12.06 -19.61
C LEU A 314 5.21 12.51 -19.97
N ARG A 315 5.38 13.70 -20.57
CA ARG A 315 6.70 14.28 -20.85
C ARG A 315 7.34 14.92 -19.63
N VAL A 316 6.56 15.56 -18.75
CA VAL A 316 7.09 16.30 -17.59
C VAL A 316 7.19 15.46 -16.32
N TYR A 317 6.51 14.31 -16.26
CA TYR A 317 6.58 13.35 -15.16
C TYR A 317 7.36 12.10 -15.56
N VAL A 318 8.16 11.58 -14.64
CA VAL A 318 8.71 10.22 -14.78
C VAL A 318 7.64 9.21 -14.34
N VAL A 319 7.40 8.18 -15.14
CA VAL A 319 6.35 7.19 -14.82
C VAL A 319 6.95 5.98 -14.12
N TRP A 320 6.44 5.67 -12.93
CA TRP A 320 6.83 4.50 -12.12
C TRP A 320 5.65 3.54 -12.00
N LEU A 321 5.85 2.29 -12.40
CA LEU A 321 4.82 1.25 -12.36
C LEU A 321 4.80 0.54 -11.02
N LEU A 322 3.71 0.64 -10.28
CA LEU A 322 3.53 -0.14 -9.06
C LEU A 322 3.32 -1.63 -9.40
N TYR A 323 4.13 -2.51 -8.83
CA TYR A 323 4.07 -3.94 -9.12
C TYR A 323 2.92 -4.61 -8.33
N PRO A 324 2.01 -5.38 -8.98
CA PRO A 324 0.82 -5.94 -8.34
C PRO A 324 1.08 -7.28 -7.60
N TYR A 325 2.26 -7.88 -7.77
CA TYR A 325 2.63 -9.24 -7.36
C TYR A 325 1.82 -10.34 -8.02
N TYR A 326 0.50 -10.41 -7.79
CA TYR A 326 -0.28 -11.58 -8.19
C TYR A 326 -1.55 -11.22 -8.99
N PRO A 327 -1.56 -11.47 -10.32
CA PRO A 327 -2.65 -11.06 -11.21
C PRO A 327 -3.75 -12.13 -11.35
N TYR A 328 -4.44 -12.51 -10.27
CA TYR A 328 -5.41 -13.62 -10.28
C TYR A 328 -6.74 -13.37 -11.01
N LEU A 329 -7.04 -12.13 -11.42
CA LEU A 329 -8.31 -11.79 -12.09
C LEU A 329 -8.16 -11.62 -13.59
N GLN A 330 -7.06 -10.99 -14.01
CA GLN A 330 -6.76 -10.71 -15.40
C GLN A 330 -5.25 -10.55 -15.63
N ILE A 331 -4.71 -11.28 -16.60
CA ILE A 331 -3.41 -10.97 -17.18
C ILE A 331 -3.70 -10.31 -18.52
N TYR A 332 -3.27 -9.07 -18.68
CA TYR A 332 -3.37 -8.37 -19.94
C TYR A 332 -2.20 -8.78 -20.82
N SER A 333 -2.47 -9.23 -22.05
CA SER A 333 -1.42 -9.53 -23.03
C SER A 333 -1.30 -8.39 -24.05
N ASN A 334 -0.12 -8.22 -24.65
CA ASN A 334 0.09 -7.24 -25.73
C ASN A 334 -0.80 -7.50 -26.96
N LEU A 335 -1.19 -8.76 -27.21
CA LEU A 335 -2.05 -9.15 -28.33
C LEU A 335 -3.53 -8.85 -28.05
N HIS A 336 -3.94 -8.88 -26.78
CA HIS A 336 -5.30 -8.61 -26.35
C HIS A 336 -5.31 -7.64 -25.17
N PRO A 337 -4.96 -6.35 -25.37
CA PRO A 337 -4.88 -5.38 -24.29
C PRO A 337 -6.24 -5.13 -23.61
N ASN A 338 -7.34 -5.34 -24.34
CA ASN A 338 -8.71 -5.28 -23.81
C ASN A 338 -9.35 -6.67 -23.65
N GLY A 339 -8.56 -7.74 -23.78
CA GLY A 339 -9.05 -9.11 -23.66
C GLY A 339 -9.43 -9.40 -22.22
N PHE A 340 -10.65 -9.86 -22.00
CA PHE A 340 -11.08 -10.33 -20.69
C PHE A 340 -11.15 -11.85 -20.71
N ASN A 341 -10.56 -12.49 -19.70
CA ASN A 341 -10.87 -13.89 -19.43
C ASN A 341 -12.38 -14.01 -19.13
N SER A 342 -13.07 -14.93 -19.79
CA SER A 342 -14.51 -15.12 -19.62
C SER A 342 -14.89 -15.65 -18.24
N GLY A 343 -13.95 -16.27 -17.53
CA GLY A 343 -14.14 -16.78 -16.17
C GLY A 343 -14.15 -15.69 -15.08
N PRO A 344 -14.72 -16.00 -13.89
CA PRO A 344 -14.78 -15.09 -12.75
C PRO A 344 -13.38 -14.72 -12.21
N PHE A 345 -12.39 -15.60 -12.39
CA PHE A 345 -10.98 -15.43 -12.06
C PHE A 345 -10.09 -16.37 -12.90
N ILE A 346 -8.78 -16.21 -12.81
CA ILE A 346 -7.79 -17.05 -13.49
C ILE A 346 -7.56 -18.31 -12.65
N GLN A 347 -7.83 -19.47 -13.23
CA GLN A 347 -7.61 -20.75 -12.57
C GLN A 347 -6.12 -21.02 -12.35
N HIS A 348 -5.76 -21.69 -11.25
CA HIS A 348 -4.37 -22.06 -10.92
C HIS A 348 -3.67 -22.88 -12.02
N GLY A 349 -4.43 -23.62 -12.83
CA GLY A 349 -3.91 -24.40 -13.96
C GLY A 349 -3.51 -23.58 -15.19
N ASN A 350 -3.85 -22.29 -15.25
CA ASN A 350 -3.61 -21.42 -16.40
C ASN A 350 -2.10 -21.19 -16.64
N ASP A 351 -1.66 -21.35 -17.89
CA ASP A 351 -0.23 -21.31 -18.24
C ASP A 351 0.39 -19.92 -18.14
N GLU A 352 -0.37 -18.84 -18.42
CA GLU A 352 0.11 -17.47 -18.24
C GLU A 352 0.32 -17.16 -16.75
N LEU A 353 -0.61 -17.59 -15.90
CA LEU A 353 -0.48 -17.44 -14.45
C LEU A 353 0.71 -18.26 -13.92
N LYS A 354 0.91 -19.49 -14.39
CA LYS A 354 2.08 -20.30 -14.04
C LYS A 354 3.38 -19.64 -14.50
N SER A 355 3.42 -19.06 -15.70
CA SER A 355 4.59 -18.33 -16.21
C SER A 355 4.87 -17.08 -15.39
N TRP A 356 3.84 -16.36 -14.93
CA TRP A 356 4.01 -15.26 -14.00
C TRP A 356 4.60 -15.73 -12.66
N GLN A 357 4.06 -16.82 -12.10
CA GLN A 357 4.47 -17.38 -10.81
C GLN A 357 5.86 -18.02 -10.85
N SER A 358 6.28 -18.61 -11.97
CA SER A 358 7.57 -19.31 -12.09
C SER A 358 8.78 -18.40 -11.88
N THR A 359 8.62 -17.11 -12.18
CA THR A 359 9.66 -16.08 -11.98
C THR A 359 9.78 -15.60 -10.54
N LYS A 360 8.87 -16.03 -9.65
CA LYS A 360 8.88 -15.65 -8.23
C LYS A 360 8.92 -14.13 -8.03
N HIS A 361 8.28 -13.37 -8.93
CA HIS A 361 8.26 -11.90 -8.97
C HIS A 361 9.58 -11.20 -9.31
N HIS A 362 10.65 -11.93 -9.62
CA HIS A 362 11.84 -11.32 -10.17
C HIS A 362 11.61 -10.95 -11.63
N LEU A 363 11.94 -9.73 -12.03
CA LEU A 363 11.80 -9.27 -13.41
C LEU A 363 12.95 -9.80 -14.29
N THR A 364 13.09 -11.12 -14.36
CA THR A 364 14.07 -11.75 -15.24
C THR A 364 13.63 -11.66 -16.71
N ARG A 365 14.49 -12.09 -17.65
CA ARG A 365 14.17 -12.10 -19.09
C ARG A 365 12.98 -13.01 -19.42
N GLU A 366 12.72 -13.98 -18.57
CA GLU A 366 11.62 -14.94 -18.67
C GLU A 366 10.31 -14.39 -18.10
N HIS A 367 10.34 -13.30 -17.33
CA HIS A 367 9.13 -12.73 -16.74
C HIS A 367 8.21 -12.19 -17.85
N PRO A 368 6.90 -12.55 -17.89
CA PRO A 368 5.98 -12.13 -18.95
C PRO A 368 5.96 -10.61 -19.19
N LEU A 369 5.93 -9.82 -18.11
CA LEU A 369 6.05 -8.36 -18.20
C LEU A 369 7.31 -7.89 -18.95
N ILE A 370 8.46 -8.54 -18.74
CA ILE A 370 9.73 -8.19 -19.39
C ILE A 370 9.77 -8.65 -20.84
N GLN A 371 9.21 -9.83 -21.13
CA GLN A 371 9.07 -10.29 -22.53
C GLN A 371 8.28 -9.29 -23.38
N TRP A 372 7.28 -8.63 -22.79
CA TRP A 372 6.45 -7.63 -23.46
C TRP A 372 7.03 -6.21 -23.41
N PHE A 373 7.77 -5.88 -22.35
CA PHE A 373 8.34 -4.56 -22.11
C PHE A 373 9.81 -4.69 -21.67
N PRO A 374 10.74 -5.00 -22.61
CA PRO A 374 12.14 -5.30 -22.28
C PRO A 374 12.87 -4.13 -21.61
N HIS A 375 12.41 -2.89 -21.83
CA HIS A 375 12.98 -1.69 -21.21
C HIS A 375 12.78 -1.62 -19.69
N LEU A 376 11.87 -2.43 -19.13
CA LEU A 376 11.66 -2.52 -17.68
C LEU A 376 12.63 -3.48 -16.98
N LEU A 377 13.46 -4.21 -17.72
CA LEU A 377 14.50 -5.06 -17.14
C LEU A 377 15.52 -4.20 -16.37
N ASN A 378 15.89 -4.60 -15.15
CA ASN A 378 16.82 -3.86 -14.27
C ASN A 378 16.34 -2.45 -13.91
N SER A 379 15.03 -2.23 -13.90
CA SER A 379 14.38 -0.95 -13.56
C SER A 379 13.73 -0.95 -12.18
N GLU A 380 13.94 -2.01 -11.40
CA GLU A 380 13.32 -2.25 -10.11
C GLU A 380 13.70 -1.17 -9.08
N LEU A 381 12.70 -0.74 -8.33
CA LEU A 381 12.83 0.05 -7.11
C LEU A 381 12.05 -0.64 -6.01
N TYR A 382 12.53 -0.53 -4.78
CA TYR A 382 11.96 -1.22 -3.62
C TYR A 382 11.60 -0.20 -2.54
N LEU A 383 10.35 -0.17 -2.08
CA LEU A 383 9.89 0.79 -1.07
C LEU A 383 10.47 0.54 0.33
N ASP A 384 10.91 -0.68 0.57
CA ASP A 384 11.67 -1.15 1.73
C ASP A 384 13.18 -0.95 1.60
N ASP A 385 13.67 -0.33 0.52
CA ASP A 385 15.05 0.13 0.36
C ASP A 385 15.07 1.66 0.22
N GLU A 386 15.25 2.35 1.35
CA GLU A 386 15.24 3.81 1.40
C GLU A 386 16.36 4.44 0.58
N ASN A 387 17.56 3.85 0.58
CA ASN A 387 18.72 4.40 -0.12
C ASN A 387 18.50 4.38 -1.63
N THR A 388 18.09 3.23 -2.17
CA THR A 388 17.80 3.08 -3.60
C THR A 388 16.64 3.98 -4.02
N LEU A 389 15.61 4.11 -3.17
CA LEU A 389 14.48 5.01 -3.42
C LEU A 389 14.94 6.48 -3.45
N LEU A 390 15.73 6.94 -2.47
CA LEU A 390 16.26 8.30 -2.42
C LEU A 390 17.09 8.62 -3.67
N LEU A 391 18.02 7.75 -4.06
CA LEU A 391 18.85 7.92 -5.25
C LEU A 391 18.00 8.05 -6.52
N ALA A 392 16.95 7.24 -6.66
CA ALA A 392 16.05 7.32 -7.81
C ALA A 392 15.25 8.64 -7.85
N ILE A 393 14.87 9.18 -6.69
CA ILE A 393 14.16 10.47 -6.60
C ILE A 393 15.13 11.63 -6.86
N GLU A 394 16.37 11.57 -6.36
CA GLU A 394 17.43 12.53 -6.70
C GLU A 394 17.73 12.56 -8.19
N GLU A 395 17.85 11.37 -8.80
CA GLU A 395 18.03 11.24 -10.25
C GLU A 395 16.86 11.86 -11.01
N THR A 396 15.62 11.65 -10.54
CA THR A 396 14.41 12.25 -11.12
C THR A 396 14.48 13.78 -11.08
N LYS A 397 14.87 14.36 -9.93
CA LYS A 397 15.07 15.81 -9.76
C LYS A 397 16.16 16.33 -10.69
N ARG A 398 17.31 15.65 -10.74
CA ARG A 398 18.47 16.01 -11.57
C ARG A 398 18.15 15.99 -13.07
N LYS A 399 17.30 15.05 -13.52
CA LYS A 399 16.82 14.95 -14.91
C LYS A 399 15.82 16.05 -15.28
N GLY A 400 15.40 16.90 -14.34
CA GLY A 400 14.51 18.03 -14.60
C GLY A 400 13.03 17.65 -14.73
N TYR A 401 12.64 16.46 -14.27
CA TYR A 401 11.22 16.11 -14.20
C TYR A 401 10.50 16.97 -13.16
N LYS A 402 9.23 17.30 -13.43
CA LYS A 402 8.34 17.98 -12.48
C LYS A 402 8.03 17.10 -11.27
N GLY A 403 8.00 15.78 -11.47
CA GLY A 403 7.58 14.84 -10.44
C GLY A 403 7.51 13.39 -10.92
N ILE A 404 6.93 12.55 -10.07
CA ILE A 404 6.70 11.12 -10.30
C ILE A 404 5.21 10.88 -10.58
N LEU A 405 4.90 10.23 -11.69
CA LEU A 405 3.57 9.73 -12.02
C LEU A 405 3.52 8.24 -11.66
N LEU A 406 2.84 7.91 -10.58
CA LEU A 406 2.68 6.54 -10.11
C LEU A 406 1.58 5.85 -10.93
N ALA A 407 1.95 4.90 -11.77
CA ALA A 407 1.04 4.04 -12.50
C ALA A 407 0.61 2.86 -11.62
N VAL A 408 -0.68 2.81 -11.29
CA VAL A 408 -1.23 1.83 -10.34
C VAL A 408 -2.11 0.83 -11.10
N PRO A 409 -1.77 -0.47 -11.06
CA PRO A 409 -2.61 -1.51 -11.66
C PRO A 409 -3.98 -1.61 -11.00
N GLU A 410 -4.95 -2.13 -11.74
CA GLU A 410 -6.23 -2.55 -11.15
C GLU A 410 -6.00 -3.73 -10.20
N GLU A 411 -6.88 -3.84 -9.20
CA GLU A 411 -6.76 -4.90 -8.21
C GLU A 411 -6.87 -6.28 -8.87
N GLY A 412 -5.90 -7.16 -8.55
CA GLY A 412 -5.90 -8.53 -9.03
C GLY A 412 -5.53 -8.66 -10.51
N THR A 413 -5.03 -7.62 -11.17
CA THR A 413 -4.60 -7.70 -12.57
C THR A 413 -3.09 -7.63 -12.72
N SER A 414 -2.57 -8.06 -13.87
CA SER A 414 -1.23 -7.65 -14.29
C SER A 414 -1.25 -6.14 -14.58
N PRO A 415 -0.09 -5.50 -14.72
CA PRO A 415 -0.02 -4.15 -15.28
C PRO A 415 -0.76 -4.08 -16.63
N HIS A 416 -1.54 -3.02 -16.83
CA HIS A 416 -2.15 -2.77 -18.13
C HIS A 416 -1.04 -2.43 -19.16
N PRO A 417 -1.09 -2.94 -20.41
CA PRO A 417 -0.03 -2.75 -21.40
C PRO A 417 0.32 -1.30 -21.67
N GLN A 418 -0.69 -0.42 -21.69
CA GLN A 418 -0.46 1.02 -21.88
C GLN A 418 0.34 1.64 -20.73
N LEU A 419 0.08 1.23 -19.48
CA LEU A 419 0.82 1.74 -18.32
C LEU A 419 2.24 1.20 -18.29
N ALA A 420 2.43 -0.10 -18.58
CA ALA A 420 3.75 -0.71 -18.65
C ALA A 420 4.60 -0.10 -19.78
N HIS A 421 3.99 0.19 -20.94
CA HIS A 421 4.66 0.80 -22.08
C HIS A 421 5.31 2.15 -21.75
N ILE A 422 4.58 3.03 -21.05
CA ILE A 422 5.05 4.38 -20.70
C ILE A 422 5.94 4.40 -19.45
N SER A 423 6.04 3.30 -18.72
CA SER A 423 6.76 3.25 -17.46
C SER A 423 8.26 3.15 -17.67
N SER A 424 9.01 3.86 -16.83
CA SER A 424 10.48 3.88 -16.84
C SER A 424 11.10 3.00 -15.76
N ARG A 425 10.34 2.71 -14.70
CA ARG A 425 10.76 1.94 -13.53
C ARG A 425 9.62 1.08 -13.02
N THR A 426 9.96 -0.03 -12.36
CA THR A 426 8.99 -0.88 -11.68
C THR A 426 9.19 -0.80 -10.17
N LEU A 427 8.17 -0.32 -9.46
CA LEU A 427 8.18 -0.07 -8.03
C LEU A 427 7.53 -1.23 -7.27
N PHE A 428 8.31 -1.89 -6.43
CA PHE A 428 7.90 -2.98 -5.56
C PHE A 428 7.57 -2.46 -4.16
N ILE A 429 6.52 -3.03 -3.54
CA ILE A 429 6.20 -2.78 -2.13
C ILE A 429 7.31 -3.29 -1.21
N THR A 430 7.85 -4.45 -1.56
CA THR A 430 8.91 -5.14 -0.83
C THR A 430 9.69 -6.05 -1.77
N HIS A 431 10.95 -6.30 -1.47
CA HIS A 431 11.75 -7.23 -2.27
C HIS A 431 11.12 -8.65 -2.30
N PRO A 432 11.04 -9.34 -3.47
CA PRO A 432 10.48 -10.69 -3.57
C PRO A 432 11.10 -11.75 -2.66
N ASN A 433 12.38 -11.61 -2.30
CA ASN A 433 13.04 -12.52 -1.35
C ASN A 433 12.52 -12.42 0.09
N TYR A 434 11.79 -11.36 0.44
CA TYR A 434 11.26 -11.15 1.79
C TYR A 434 9.84 -11.70 1.95
N LEU A 435 9.44 -12.52 0.99
CA LEU A 435 8.06 -12.84 0.74
C LEU A 435 7.91 -14.36 0.55
N ASN A 436 6.93 -14.99 1.20
CA ASN A 436 6.63 -16.40 0.99
C ASN A 436 5.71 -16.60 -0.22
N LEU A 437 6.27 -17.22 -1.25
CA LEU A 437 5.63 -17.41 -2.55
C LEU A 437 4.40 -18.33 -2.53
N ASN A 438 4.28 -19.23 -1.56
CA ASN A 438 3.18 -20.18 -1.43
C ASN A 438 1.93 -19.54 -0.81
N VAL A 439 2.15 -18.58 0.10
CA VAL A 439 1.10 -17.98 0.95
C VAL A 439 0.49 -16.73 0.31
N GLN A 440 1.19 -16.14 -0.65
CA GLN A 440 0.99 -14.74 -0.95
C GLN A 440 -0.06 -14.42 -2.00
N ARG A 441 -0.69 -13.26 -1.76
CA ARG A 441 -1.67 -12.62 -2.62
C ARG A 441 -1.28 -11.14 -2.71
N GLY A 442 -1.40 -10.53 -3.88
CA GLY A 442 -1.06 -9.12 -4.06
C GLY A 442 -1.88 -8.22 -3.15
N LEU A 443 -1.34 -7.07 -2.76
CA LEU A 443 -2.12 -6.05 -2.06
C LEU A 443 -3.14 -5.43 -3.02
N ASN A 444 -4.27 -4.99 -2.47
CA ASN A 444 -5.19 -4.17 -3.25
C ASN A 444 -4.59 -2.78 -3.50
N ALA A 445 -5.10 -2.07 -4.51
CA ALA A 445 -4.57 -0.76 -4.90
C ALA A 445 -4.61 0.27 -3.76
N ALA A 446 -5.57 0.20 -2.83
CA ALA A 446 -5.65 1.14 -1.70
C ALA A 446 -4.51 0.93 -0.69
N LEU A 447 -4.16 -0.31 -0.37
CA LEU A 447 -3.06 -0.60 0.55
C LEU A 447 -1.71 -0.30 -0.12
N ALA A 448 -1.52 -0.80 -1.35
CA ALA A 448 -0.27 -0.62 -2.09
C ALA A 448 0.06 0.86 -2.34
N THR A 449 -0.93 1.67 -2.74
CA THR A 449 -0.72 3.11 -2.93
C THR A 449 -0.47 3.85 -1.64
N SER A 450 -1.07 3.45 -0.52
CA SER A 450 -0.81 4.13 0.76
C SER A 450 0.66 3.99 1.18
N ILE A 451 1.24 2.80 1.04
CA ILE A 451 2.66 2.55 1.29
C ILE A 451 3.52 3.35 0.30
N ALA A 452 3.24 3.25 -1.01
CA ALA A 452 4.00 3.93 -2.05
C ALA A 452 4.03 5.46 -1.85
N LEU A 453 2.87 6.06 -1.64
CA LEU A 453 2.78 7.51 -1.49
C LEU A 453 3.42 8.00 -0.20
N GLU A 454 3.34 7.23 0.89
CA GLU A 454 4.01 7.56 2.14
C GLU A 454 5.52 7.59 1.95
N ARG A 455 6.11 6.50 1.44
CA ARG A 455 7.56 6.36 1.26
C ARG A 455 8.12 7.36 0.25
N ILE A 456 7.44 7.56 -0.88
CA ILE A 456 7.87 8.55 -1.90
C ILE A 456 7.77 9.97 -1.32
N ARG A 457 6.66 10.33 -0.65
CA ARG A 457 6.50 11.67 -0.07
C ARG A 457 7.53 11.92 1.02
N PHE A 458 7.76 10.93 1.90
CA PHE A 458 8.79 10.99 2.92
C PHE A 458 10.15 11.31 2.28
N CYS A 459 10.60 10.52 1.32
CA CYS A 459 11.87 10.75 0.64
C CYS A 459 11.95 12.14 -0.03
N ILE A 460 10.91 12.57 -0.75
CA ILE A 460 10.86 13.90 -1.38
C ILE A 460 11.02 15.03 -0.35
N THR A 461 10.43 14.89 0.84
CA THR A 461 10.56 15.91 1.90
C THR A 461 11.96 15.97 2.52
N HIS A 462 12.79 14.93 2.34
CA HIS A 462 14.16 14.86 2.87
C HIS A 462 15.23 15.29 1.85
N LEU A 463 14.87 15.53 0.58
CA LEU A 463 15.78 16.00 -0.48
C LEU A 463 16.18 17.48 -0.39
N SER A 464 16.21 18.04 0.82
CA SER A 464 16.43 19.47 1.10
C SER A 464 17.87 19.89 0.82
#